data_AF-A0A972YJ93-F1
#
_entry.id   AF-A0A972YJ93-F1
#
_cell.length_a   1.000
_cell.length_b   1.000
_cell.length_c   1.000
_cell.angle_alpha   90.00
_cell.angle_beta   90.00
_cell.angle_gamma   90.00
#
_symmetry.space_group_name_H-M   'P 1'
#
loop_
_entity.id
_entity.type
_entity.pdbx_description
1 polymer ?
#
loop_
_entity_poly.entity_id
_entity_poly.type
_entity_poly.pdbx_seq_one_letter_code
_entity_poly.pdbx_strand_id
1 'polypeptide(L)' 'AQQIGAEFSKYIEFRTVTLEGKLVGIAECQRSNEPVFLKHPKGESFFIRNGPSSDELPVSQALDYIKNRK' A
#
# COMPACT_ATOMS: atom_id res chain seq x y z
N ALA A 1 15.87 -2.68 1.68
CA ALA A 1 14.85 -2.04 0.82
C ALA A 1 13.48 -2.27 1.45
N GLN A 2 12.56 -1.32 1.27
CA GLN A 2 11.14 -1.49 1.63
C GLN A 2 10.38 -1.96 0.39
N GLN A 3 9.60 -3.03 0.51
CA GLN A 3 8.84 -3.58 -0.61
C GLN A 3 7.63 -4.36 -0.13
N ILE A 4 6.62 -4.49 -1.00
CA ILE A 4 5.45 -5.33 -0.75
C ILE A 4 5.58 -6.71 -1.40
N GLY A 5 6.49 -6.88 -2.37
CA GLY A 5 6.62 -8.10 -3.18
C GLY A 5 6.12 -7.88 -4.61
N ALA A 6 6.70 -8.60 -5.57
CA ALA A 6 6.41 -8.44 -7.00
C ALA A 6 5.00 -8.96 -7.37
N GLU A 7 4.46 -9.90 -6.59
CA GLU A 7 3.12 -10.47 -6.73
C GLU A 7 2.00 -9.43 -6.64
N PHE A 8 2.26 -8.29 -5.97
CA PHE A 8 1.30 -7.19 -5.82
C PHE A 8 1.41 -6.13 -6.92
N SER A 9 2.39 -6.23 -7.82
CA SER A 9 2.57 -5.28 -8.93
C SER A 9 1.33 -5.18 -9.82
N LYS A 10 0.57 -6.28 -9.95
CA LYS A 10 -0.72 -6.33 -10.67
C LYS A 10 -1.79 -5.38 -10.12
N TYR A 11 -1.64 -4.89 -8.89
CA TYR A 11 -2.57 -3.95 -8.26
C TYR A 11 -2.14 -2.49 -8.43
N ILE A 12 -1.02 -2.21 -9.10
CA ILE A 12 -0.47 -0.86 -9.22
C ILE A 12 -0.27 -0.51 -10.69
N GLU A 13 -1.00 0.49 -11.18
CA GLU A 13 -0.77 1.08 -12.49
C GLU A 13 0.10 2.32 -12.33
N PHE A 14 1.23 2.35 -13.04
CA PHE A 14 2.10 3.53 -13.10
C PHE A 14 1.98 4.21 -14.45
N ARG A 15 1.73 5.52 -14.42
CA ARG A 15 1.78 6.36 -15.62
C ARG A 15 2.36 7.72 -15.31
N THR A 16 2.82 8.41 -16.34
CA THR A 16 3.31 9.79 -16.22
C THR A 16 2.41 10.72 -17.03
N VAL A 17 2.11 11.88 -16.47
CA VAL A 17 1.39 12.96 -17.15
C VAL A 17 2.20 14.24 -17.11
N THR A 18 2.03 15.12 -18.10
CA THR A 18 2.58 16.48 -18.04
C THR A 18 1.51 17.43 -17.52
N LEU A 19 1.80 18.12 -16.42
CA LEU A 19 0.93 19.14 -15.84
C LEU A 19 1.75 20.42 -15.66
N GLU A 20 1.32 21.51 -16.29
CA GLU A 20 2.01 22.82 -16.23
C GLU A 20 3.51 22.74 -16.60
N GLY A 21 3.85 21.93 -17.61
CA GLY A 21 5.23 21.72 -18.06
C GLY A 21 6.08 20.84 -17.12
N LYS A 22 5.50 20.29 -16.05
CA LYS A 22 6.17 19.36 -15.13
C LYS A 22 5.73 17.92 -15.42
N LEU A 23 6.67 16.99 -15.34
CA LEU A 23 6.38 15.56 -15.41
C LEU A 23 5.92 15.06 -14.03
N VAL A 24 4.70 14.54 -13.94
CA VAL A 24 4.10 14.01 -12.71
C VAL A 24 3.91 12.51 -12.87
N GLY A 25 4.46 11.73 -11.93
CA GLY A 25 4.20 10.30 -11.82
C GLY A 25 2.91 10.03 -11.04
N ILE A 26 2.04 9.22 -11.61
CA ILE A 26 0.80 8.75 -10.99
C ILE A 26 0.97 7.25 -10.73
N ALA A 27 0.70 6.85 -9.48
CA ALA A 27 0.60 5.46 -9.07
C ALA A 27 -0.85 5.20 -8.63
N GLU A 28 -1.62 4.51 -9.47
CA GLU A 28 -3.00 4.14 -9.16
C GLU A 28 -3.02 2.75 -8.54
N CYS A 29 -3.45 2.67 -7.29
CA CYS A 29 -3.49 1.41 -6.54
C CYS A 29 -4.92 0.88 -6.50
N GLN A 30 -5.12 -0.33 -7.00
CA GLN A 30 -6.36 -1.08 -6.83
C GLN A 30 -6.37 -1.81 -5.49
N ARG A 31 -7.57 -2.08 -4.96
CA ARG A 31 -7.72 -2.84 -3.72
C ARG A 31 -7.30 -4.30 -3.94
N SER A 32 -6.39 -4.78 -3.09
CA SER A 32 -6.04 -6.20 -3.02
C SER A 32 -7.12 -7.02 -2.29
N ASN A 33 -7.34 -8.25 -2.73
CA ASN A 33 -8.24 -9.21 -2.06
C ASN A 33 -7.57 -9.93 -0.88
N GLU A 34 -6.25 -9.82 -0.79
CA GLU A 34 -5.44 -10.39 0.28
C GLU A 34 -4.68 -9.28 1.04
N PRO A 35 -4.37 -9.46 2.33
CA PRO A 35 -3.59 -8.51 3.09
C PRO A 35 -2.21 -8.29 2.48
N VAL A 36 -1.74 -7.03 2.48
CA VAL A 36 -0.43 -6.66 1.95
C VAL A 36 0.42 -6.10 3.08
N PHE A 37 1.60 -6.69 3.32
CA PHE A 37 2.54 -6.28 4.36
C PHE A 37 3.74 -5.57 3.74
N LEU A 38 4.16 -4.46 4.35
CA LEU A 38 5.40 -3.78 3.97
C LEU A 38 6.58 -4.50 4.60
N LYS A 39 7.42 -5.13 3.79
CA LYS A 39 8.62 -5.84 4.22
C LYS A 39 9.78 -4.88 4.36
N HIS A 40 10.52 -4.98 5.46
CA HIS A 40 11.70 -4.16 5.74
C HIS A 40 12.70 -4.90 6.65
N PRO A 41 13.93 -4.39 6.86
CA PRO A 41 14.95 -5.12 7.61
C PRO A 41 14.58 -5.50 9.06
N LYS A 42 13.65 -4.76 9.68
CA LYS A 42 13.17 -5.01 11.05
C LYS A 42 11.96 -5.95 11.14
N GLY A 43 11.53 -6.56 10.02
CA GLY A 43 10.34 -7.41 9.95
C GLY A 43 9.30 -6.89 8.96
N GLU A 44 8.03 -6.89 9.36
CA GLU A 44 6.89 -6.50 8.53
C GLU A 44 5.98 -5.53 9.28
N SER A 45 5.42 -4.57 8.54
CA SER A 45 4.46 -3.59 9.05
C SER A 45 3.17 -3.61 8.24
N PHE A 46 2.06 -3.32 8.91
CA PHE A 46 0.73 -3.25 8.29
C PHE A 46 0.17 -1.83 8.41
N PHE A 47 -0.08 -1.19 7.27
CA PHE A 47 -0.57 0.18 7.20
C PHE A 47 -1.99 0.24 6.67
N ILE A 48 -2.77 1.20 7.17
CA ILE A 48 -4.07 1.55 6.61
C ILE A 48 -4.08 3.01 6.21
N ARG A 49 -4.89 3.35 5.20
CA ARG A 49 -5.12 4.75 4.84
C ARG A 49 -6.15 5.35 5.79
N ASN A 50 -5.81 6.48 6.40
CA ASN A 50 -6.70 7.27 7.24
C ASN A 50 -6.73 8.71 6.67
N GLY A 51 -7.71 8.97 5.79
CA GLY A 51 -7.75 10.21 5.03
C GLY A 51 -6.47 10.43 4.18
N PRO A 52 -5.73 11.54 4.38
CA PRO A 52 -4.49 11.81 3.65
C PRO A 52 -3.25 11.13 4.26
N SER A 53 -3.33 10.53 5.45
CA SER A 53 -2.21 9.82 6.09
C SER A 53 -2.31 8.31 5.92
N SER A 54 -1.19 7.65 6.17
CA SER A 54 -1.14 6.19 6.32
C SER A 54 -0.65 5.88 7.74
N ASP A 55 -1.48 5.19 8.51
CA ASP A 55 -1.20 4.87 9.91
C ASP A 55 -0.80 3.40 10.03
N GLU A 56 0.26 3.13 10.78
CA GLU A 56 0.66 1.76 11.10
C GLU A 56 -0.26 1.19 12.17
N LEU A 57 -0.81 0.00 11.93
CA LEU A 57 -1.60 -0.71 12.94
C LEU A 57 -0.72 -1.65 13.76
N PRO A 58 -0.88 -1.69 15.09
CA PRO A 58 -0.37 -2.79 15.90
C PRO A 58 -0.91 -4.14 15.40
N VAL A 59 -0.15 -5.22 15.62
CA VAL A 59 -0.48 -6.57 15.11
C VAL A 59 -1.90 -7.02 15.46
N SER A 60 -2.37 -6.82 16.69
CA SER A 60 -3.73 -7.18 17.10
C SER A 60 -4.79 -6.46 16.28
N GLN A 61 -4.62 -5.16 16.06
CA GLN A 61 -5.56 -4.36 15.26
C GLN A 61 -5.48 -4.71 13.78
N ALA A 62 -4.29 -5.03 13.25
CA ALA A 62 -4.15 -5.52 11.88
C ALA A 62 -4.90 -6.83 11.66
N LEU A 63 -4.80 -7.79 12.59
CA LEU A 63 -5.53 -9.06 12.53
C LEU A 63 -7.04 -8.85 12.56
N ASP A 64 -7.54 -7.98 13.45
CA ASP A 64 -8.97 -7.67 13.53
C ASP A 64 -9.46 -6.98 12.26
N TYR A 65 -8.67 -6.05 11.72
CA TYR A 65 -8.95 -5.36 10.48
C TYR A 65 -9.04 -6.31 9.29
N ILE A 66 -8.12 -7.28 9.18
CA ILE A 66 -8.11 -8.30 8.13
C ILE A 66 -9.36 -9.19 8.24
N LYS A 67 -9.71 -9.64 9.45
CA LYS A 67 -10.88 -10.50 9.67
C LYS A 67 -12.21 -9.83 9.30
N ASN A 68 -12.35 -8.54 9.65
CA ASN A 68 -13.58 -7.79 9.45
C ASN A 68 -13.75 -7.25 8.01
N ARG A 69 -12.74 -7.42 7.15
CA ARG A 69 -12.70 -6.87 5.79
C ARG A 69 -13.20 -7.79 4.69
N LYS A 70 -13.94 -8.86 5.04
CA LYS A 70 -14.64 -9.72 4.07
C LYS A 70 -15.60 -8.93 3.19
#